data_AF-A0A7S2WUD3-F1
#
_entry.id   AF-A0A7S2WUD3-F1
#
_cell.length_a   1.000
_cell.length_b   1.000
_cell.length_c   1.000
_cell.angle_alpha   90.00
_cell.angle_beta   90.00
_cell.angle_gamma   90.00
#
_symmetry.space_group_name_H-M   'P 1'
#
loop_
_entity.id
_entity.type
_entity.pdbx_description
1 polymer ?
#
loop_
_entity_poly.entity_id
_entity_poly.type
_entity_poly.pdbx_seq_one_letter_code
_entity_poly.pdbx_strand_id
1 'polypeptide(L)'
;RMVPWLVVALVLVCAPPAQSWAPLSSSCPNGTVPWPVADTGRFLCQDFDEAAHESVSWLEANLPSFDAVQQVTLFGEPGGVDGLDTGVASLGANLSLQVRSAFQWATSVPKDIWQDNVLPYALVNEPRTNWRPLLLAALTPLVEKYGAETADDVASIVNGYTNSSDSVWTVLTSAKITFKSSQTPLIFDPLSVVAFGYASCTGVSALFAAALRSLGVPARVAGTPAWNGNVENGNHNWVEIWRGQDKGWSFIEALPAGGGETLDNPCDKWFCSAAKLGPDSGTQVFAAHFDQEGGRGLPYPLAWDPENDQVPGINRTAYYMEACGGC
;
A
#
# COMPACT_ATOMS: atom_id res chain seq x y z
N ARG A 1 43.13 9.78 -6.67
CA ARG A 1 42.05 8.92 -6.16
C ARG A 1 40.79 9.29 -6.93
N MET A 2 40.37 8.46 -7.88
CA MET A 2 39.22 8.75 -8.75
C MET A 2 37.93 8.45 -7.99
N VAL A 3 36.97 9.37 -8.08
CA VAL A 3 35.59 9.21 -7.61
C VAL A 3 34.87 8.36 -8.66
N PRO A 4 34.25 7.22 -8.31
CA PRO A 4 33.46 6.48 -9.28
C PRO A 4 32.13 7.20 -9.48
N TRP A 5 31.84 7.55 -10.72
CA TRP A 5 30.53 8.06 -11.13
C TRP A 5 29.54 6.90 -11.05
N LEU A 6 28.53 7.05 -10.19
CA LEU A 6 27.39 6.15 -10.13
C LEU A 6 26.56 6.41 -11.39
N VAL A 7 26.68 5.54 -12.39
CA VAL A 7 25.75 5.52 -13.52
C VAL A 7 24.45 4.94 -12.98
N VAL A 8 23.49 5.81 -12.66
CA VAL A 8 22.10 5.40 -12.47
C VAL A 8 21.60 4.96 -13.85
N ALA A 9 21.60 3.65 -14.08
CA ALA A 9 20.91 3.10 -15.24
C ALA A 9 19.43 3.43 -15.06
N LEU A 10 18.90 4.30 -15.92
CA LEU A 10 17.46 4.43 -16.12
C LEU A 10 16.98 3.05 -16.60
N VAL A 11 16.46 2.24 -15.67
CA VAL A 11 15.76 1.03 -16.05
C VAL A 11 14.43 1.49 -16.61
N LEU A 12 14.37 1.73 -17.93
CA LEU A 12 13.11 1.62 -18.64
C LEU A 12 12.69 0.15 -18.51
N VAL A 13 11.91 -0.13 -17.46
CA VAL A 13 11.11 -1.35 -17.41
C VAL A 13 10.05 -1.15 -18.49
N CYS A 14 10.33 -1.61 -19.71
CA CYS A 14 9.26 -1.91 -20.65
C CYS A 14 8.28 -2.80 -19.89
N ALA A 15 7.04 -2.34 -19.72
CA ALA A 15 5.99 -3.15 -19.16
C ALA A 15 6.02 -4.50 -19.89
N PRO A 16 6.16 -5.65 -19.18
CA PRO A 16 6.04 -6.93 -19.84
C PRO A 16 4.70 -6.95 -20.60
N PRO A 17 4.63 -7.63 -21.77
CA PRO A 17 3.36 -7.78 -22.48
C PRO A 17 2.32 -8.29 -21.49
N ALA A 18 1.13 -7.67 -21.49
CA ALA A 18 0.04 -7.98 -20.56
C ALA A 18 -0.05 -9.50 -20.37
N GLN A 19 0.44 -9.99 -19.23
CA GLN A 19 0.28 -11.39 -18.89
C GLN A 19 -1.21 -11.58 -18.71
N SER A 20 -1.81 -12.39 -19.59
CA SER A 20 -3.19 -12.81 -19.44
C SER A 20 -3.27 -13.69 -18.21
N TRP A 21 -3.50 -13.10 -17.03
CA TRP A 21 -3.87 -13.86 -15.85
C TRP A 21 -5.20 -14.53 -16.18
N ALA A 22 -5.24 -15.85 -16.09
CA ALA A 22 -6.49 -16.57 -16.29
C ALA A 22 -7.45 -16.12 -15.17
N PRO A 23 -8.59 -15.48 -15.49
CA PRO A 23 -9.51 -15.08 -14.44
C PRO A 23 -9.96 -16.33 -13.70
N LEU A 24 -9.68 -16.40 -12.40
CA LEU A 24 -10.41 -17.29 -11.50
C LEU A 24 -11.89 -16.95 -11.67
N SER A 25 -12.77 -17.96 -11.68
CA SER A 25 -14.16 -17.85 -12.13
C SER A 25 -14.93 -16.76 -11.37
N SER A 26 -14.80 -15.52 -11.81
CA SER A 26 -15.65 -14.44 -11.37
C SER A 26 -17.02 -14.72 -11.98
N SER A 27 -18.09 -14.55 -11.20
CA SER A 27 -19.46 -14.66 -11.71
C SER A 27 -19.81 -13.57 -12.74
N CYS A 28 -18.89 -12.66 -13.01
CA CYS A 28 -19.08 -11.51 -13.88
C CYS A 28 -18.61 -11.80 -15.31
N PRO A 29 -19.30 -11.28 -16.34
CA PRO A 29 -18.88 -11.41 -17.74
C PRO A 29 -17.49 -10.80 -18.00
N ASN A 30 -16.80 -11.29 -19.03
CA ASN A 30 -15.58 -10.64 -19.53
C ASN A 30 -15.86 -9.17 -19.86
N GLY A 31 -14.89 -8.29 -19.55
CA GLY A 31 -15.02 -6.84 -19.73
C GLY A 31 -15.76 -6.13 -18.59
N THR A 32 -16.04 -6.82 -17.48
CA THR A 32 -16.66 -6.21 -16.30
C THR A 32 -15.81 -6.37 -15.04
N VAL A 33 -16.05 -5.51 -14.05
CA VAL A 33 -15.39 -5.48 -12.75
C VAL A 33 -16.41 -5.86 -11.66
N PRO A 34 -16.14 -6.88 -10.83
CA PRO A 34 -17.05 -7.32 -9.78
C PRO A 34 -16.96 -6.45 -8.52
N TRP A 35 -18.11 -5.97 -8.02
CA TRP A 35 -18.24 -5.26 -6.74
C TRP A 35 -19.15 -6.03 -5.79
N PRO A 36 -18.70 -6.40 -4.57
CA PRO A 36 -19.53 -7.18 -3.66
C PRO A 36 -20.71 -6.32 -3.20
N VAL A 37 -21.90 -6.93 -3.23
CA VAL A 37 -23.10 -6.33 -2.66
C VAL A 37 -23.22 -6.81 -1.22
N ALA A 38 -23.09 -5.86 -0.29
CA ALA A 38 -23.09 -6.10 1.15
C ALA A 38 -24.18 -7.09 1.57
N ASP A 39 -23.81 -8.07 2.39
CA ASP A 39 -24.69 -9.06 3.01
C ASP A 39 -25.49 -9.96 2.04
N THR A 40 -25.15 -10.01 0.76
CA THR A 40 -25.88 -10.85 -0.22
C THR A 40 -25.07 -11.98 -0.86
N GLY A 41 -23.74 -11.96 -0.74
CA GLY A 41 -22.86 -12.89 -1.45
C GLY A 41 -22.91 -12.76 -2.98
N ARG A 42 -23.52 -11.69 -3.50
CA ARG A 42 -23.62 -11.39 -4.94
C ARG A 42 -22.66 -10.27 -5.32
N PHE A 43 -22.36 -10.20 -6.61
CA PHE A 43 -21.56 -9.13 -7.20
C PHE A 43 -22.40 -8.27 -8.16
N LEU A 44 -22.18 -6.97 -8.12
CA LEU A 44 -22.54 -6.05 -9.18
C LEU A 44 -21.39 -6.04 -10.19
N CYS A 45 -21.67 -6.38 -11.45
CA CYS A 45 -20.69 -6.37 -12.53
C CYS A 45 -20.76 -5.02 -13.25
N GLN A 46 -19.81 -4.13 -12.99
CA GLN A 46 -19.71 -2.83 -13.65
C GLN A 46 -18.89 -2.95 -14.94
N ASP A 47 -19.25 -2.22 -16.00
CA ASP A 47 -18.42 -2.15 -17.21
C ASP A 47 -17.00 -1.66 -16.88
N PHE A 48 -15.98 -2.23 -17.52
CA PHE A 48 -14.58 -1.91 -17.20
C PHE A 48 -14.23 -0.45 -17.50
N ASP A 49 -14.67 0.08 -18.65
CA ASP A 49 -14.34 1.45 -19.05
C ASP A 49 -15.08 2.46 -18.16
N GLU A 50 -16.32 2.14 -17.77
CA GLU A 50 -17.07 2.92 -16.77
C GLU A 50 -16.36 2.92 -15.40
N ALA A 51 -15.93 1.74 -14.93
CA ALA A 51 -15.20 1.62 -13.66
C ALA A 51 -13.86 2.35 -13.69
N ALA A 52 -13.14 2.32 -14.82
CA ALA A 52 -11.89 3.04 -15.02
C ALA A 52 -12.11 4.55 -14.97
N HIS A 53 -13.12 5.05 -15.68
CA HIS A 53 -13.48 6.47 -15.66
C HIS A 53 -13.85 6.93 -14.25
N GLU A 54 -14.72 6.20 -13.55
CA GLU A 54 -15.12 6.51 -12.17
C GLU A 54 -13.92 6.52 -11.21
N SER A 55 -12.99 5.57 -11.37
CA SER A 55 -11.79 5.47 -10.54
C SER A 55 -10.86 6.67 -10.73
N VAL A 56 -10.64 7.10 -11.97
CA VAL A 56 -9.86 8.30 -12.27
C VAL A 56 -10.54 9.54 -11.71
N SER A 57 -11.84 9.72 -11.95
CA SER A 57 -12.58 10.87 -11.42
C SER A 57 -12.57 10.92 -9.89
N TRP A 58 -12.64 9.77 -9.22
CA TRP A 58 -12.53 9.70 -7.76
C TRP A 58 -11.14 10.13 -7.27
N LEU A 59 -10.07 9.69 -7.95
CA LEU A 59 -8.71 10.12 -7.62
C LEU A 59 -8.48 11.61 -7.85
N GLU A 60 -9.01 12.17 -8.93
CA GLU A 60 -8.93 13.61 -9.22
C GLU A 60 -9.70 14.44 -8.18
N ALA A 61 -10.87 13.97 -7.74
CA ALA A 61 -11.66 14.64 -6.70
C ALA A 61 -10.96 14.63 -5.32
N ASN A 62 -10.09 13.65 -5.07
CA ASN A 62 -9.35 13.48 -3.82
C ASN A 62 -7.86 13.85 -3.93
N LEU A 63 -7.50 14.60 -4.98
CA LEU A 63 -6.11 14.93 -5.27
C LEU A 63 -5.54 15.91 -4.23
N PRO A 64 -4.45 15.57 -3.53
CA PRO A 64 -3.79 16.51 -2.63
C PRO A 64 -3.30 17.76 -3.40
N SER A 65 -3.35 18.93 -2.78
CA SER A 65 -2.97 20.18 -3.46
C SER A 65 -1.53 20.18 -3.99
N PHE A 66 -0.61 19.47 -3.32
CA PHE A 66 0.77 19.32 -3.78
C PHE A 66 0.92 18.45 -5.04
N ASP A 67 -0.10 17.65 -5.38
CA ASP A 67 -0.14 16.81 -6.58
C ASP A 67 -0.91 17.46 -7.73
N ALA A 68 -1.76 18.46 -7.44
CA ALA A 68 -2.51 19.20 -8.44
C ALA A 68 -1.61 19.80 -9.54
N VAL A 69 -0.39 20.22 -9.20
CA VAL A 69 0.57 20.76 -10.17
C VAL A 69 1.13 19.71 -11.15
N GLN A 70 0.94 18.42 -10.86
CA GLN A 70 1.37 17.29 -11.69
C GLN A 70 0.20 16.50 -12.26
N GLN A 71 -1.03 17.04 -12.23
CA GLN A 71 -2.25 16.33 -12.65
C GLN A 71 -2.10 15.70 -14.05
N VAL A 72 -1.52 16.42 -15.02
CA VAL A 72 -1.25 15.89 -16.36
C VAL A 72 -0.32 14.68 -16.34
N THR A 73 0.75 14.70 -15.56
CA THR A 73 1.68 13.56 -15.42
C THR A 73 1.02 12.38 -14.71
N LEU A 74 0.11 12.66 -13.78
CA LEU A 74 -0.60 11.64 -13.02
C LEU A 74 -1.70 10.98 -13.85
N PHE A 75 -2.50 11.75 -14.59
CA PHE A 75 -3.71 11.23 -15.24
C PHE A 75 -3.63 11.14 -16.77
N GLY A 76 -2.59 11.73 -17.36
CA GLY A 76 -2.35 11.72 -18.79
C GLY A 76 -2.92 12.92 -19.54
N GLU A 77 -2.56 13.04 -20.81
CA GLU A 77 -3.12 14.03 -21.75
C GLU A 77 -4.19 13.35 -22.63
N PRO A 78 -5.37 13.98 -22.83
CA PRO A 78 -6.33 13.50 -23.81
C PRO A 78 -5.75 13.53 -25.23
N GLY A 79 -5.68 12.37 -25.89
CA GLY A 79 -5.26 12.26 -27.31
C GLY A 79 -3.78 11.95 -27.55
N GLY A 80 -3.06 11.52 -26.51
CA GLY A 80 -1.71 11.00 -26.62
C GLY A 80 -1.56 9.85 -27.63
N VAL A 81 -0.46 9.86 -28.40
CA VAL A 81 -0.27 9.02 -29.60
C VAL A 81 0.56 7.76 -29.39
N ASP A 82 1.13 7.53 -28.20
CA ASP A 82 2.04 6.38 -27.99
C ASP A 82 1.79 5.54 -26.72
N GLY A 83 0.80 5.90 -25.90
CA GLY A 83 0.44 5.17 -24.68
C GLY A 83 1.37 5.44 -23.48
N LEU A 84 2.47 6.21 -23.66
CA LEU A 84 3.23 6.82 -22.56
C LEU A 84 2.47 7.98 -21.93
N ASP A 85 1.42 8.44 -22.61
CA ASP A 85 0.59 9.57 -22.25
C ASP A 85 -0.53 9.24 -21.25
N THR A 86 -0.61 8.00 -20.76
CA THR A 86 -1.71 7.54 -19.88
C THR A 86 -1.60 8.08 -18.46
N GLY A 87 -0.42 8.51 -18.02
CA GLY A 87 -0.17 8.99 -16.66
C GLY A 87 -0.09 7.86 -15.61
N VAL A 88 0.69 8.09 -14.56
CA VAL A 88 1.01 7.06 -13.54
C VAL A 88 -0.22 6.61 -12.75
N ALA A 89 -1.11 7.54 -12.40
CA ALA A 89 -2.33 7.27 -11.65
C ALA A 89 -3.36 6.51 -12.49
N SER A 90 -3.61 6.90 -13.75
CA SER A 90 -4.57 6.19 -14.61
C SER A 90 -4.07 4.78 -14.96
N LEU A 91 -2.76 4.61 -15.21
CA LEU A 91 -2.16 3.29 -15.37
C LEU A 91 -2.36 2.43 -14.11
N GLY A 92 -2.12 3.02 -12.94
CA GLY A 92 -2.34 2.37 -11.64
C GLY A 92 -3.80 1.95 -11.43
N ALA A 93 -4.75 2.82 -11.76
CA ALA A 93 -6.18 2.57 -11.66
C ALA A 93 -6.60 1.39 -12.55
N ASN A 94 -6.21 1.38 -13.82
CA ASN A 94 -6.52 0.29 -14.75
C ASN A 94 -5.95 -1.06 -14.25
N LEU A 95 -4.70 -1.09 -13.79
CA LEU A 95 -4.11 -2.31 -13.24
C LEU A 95 -4.84 -2.78 -11.97
N SER A 96 -5.25 -1.85 -11.09
CA SER A 96 -5.98 -2.21 -9.87
C SER A 96 -7.35 -2.84 -10.15
N LEU A 97 -8.03 -2.41 -11.21
CA LEU A 97 -9.29 -3.01 -11.69
C LEU A 97 -9.06 -4.38 -12.33
N GLN A 98 -7.98 -4.55 -13.10
CA GLN A 98 -7.61 -5.85 -13.68
C GLN A 98 -7.31 -6.89 -12.60
N VAL A 99 -6.50 -6.52 -11.61
CA VAL A 99 -6.17 -7.35 -10.43
C VAL A 99 -7.43 -7.73 -9.67
N ARG A 100 -8.35 -6.78 -9.51
CA ARG A 100 -9.65 -7.03 -8.88
C ARG A 100 -10.43 -8.11 -9.62
N SER A 101 -10.46 -8.10 -10.95
CA SER A 101 -11.13 -9.15 -11.74
C SER A 101 -10.35 -10.47 -11.80
N ALA A 102 -9.06 -10.49 -11.46
CA ALA A 102 -8.21 -11.66 -11.55
C ALA A 102 -8.16 -12.48 -10.24
N PHE A 103 -8.16 -11.84 -9.07
CA PHE A 103 -7.94 -12.49 -7.79
C PHE A 103 -9.15 -12.49 -6.87
N GLN A 104 -9.49 -13.66 -6.32
CA GLN A 104 -10.68 -13.84 -5.47
C GLN A 104 -10.67 -13.00 -4.18
N TRP A 105 -9.51 -12.79 -3.57
CA TRP A 105 -9.40 -11.94 -2.38
C TRP A 105 -9.61 -10.46 -2.70
N ALA A 106 -9.36 -10.04 -3.94
CA ALA A 106 -9.54 -8.66 -4.39
C ALA A 106 -11.02 -8.39 -4.75
N THR A 107 -11.73 -9.37 -5.32
CA THR A 107 -13.17 -9.23 -5.63
C THR A 107 -14.01 -9.03 -4.38
N SER A 108 -13.63 -9.60 -3.23
CA SER A 108 -14.37 -9.52 -1.97
C SER A 108 -14.24 -8.18 -1.24
N VAL A 109 -13.34 -7.30 -1.68
CA VAL A 109 -13.12 -5.99 -1.05
C VAL A 109 -14.29 -5.04 -1.39
N PRO A 110 -14.94 -4.41 -0.39
CA PRO A 110 -15.92 -3.34 -0.61
C PRO A 110 -15.37 -2.18 -1.43
N LYS A 111 -16.20 -1.53 -2.25
CA LYS A 111 -15.76 -0.50 -3.21
C LYS A 111 -15.10 0.70 -2.53
N ASP A 112 -15.66 1.16 -1.42
CA ASP A 112 -15.15 2.26 -0.60
C ASP A 112 -13.77 1.94 0.02
N ILE A 113 -13.62 0.75 0.61
CA ILE A 113 -12.32 0.29 1.13
C ILE A 113 -11.29 0.18 0.00
N TRP A 114 -11.69 -0.33 -1.18
CA TRP A 114 -10.81 -0.44 -2.34
C TRP A 114 -10.39 0.94 -2.90
N GLN A 115 -11.33 1.89 -3.02
CA GLN A 115 -11.07 3.24 -3.52
C GLN A 115 -10.04 3.95 -2.66
N ASP A 116 -10.11 3.77 -1.35
CA ASP A 116 -9.26 4.49 -0.41
C ASP A 116 -7.93 3.77 -0.12
N ASN A 117 -7.86 2.44 -0.25
CA ASN A 117 -6.74 1.64 0.23
C ASN A 117 -6.13 0.67 -0.79
N VAL A 118 -6.61 0.64 -2.04
CA VAL A 118 -6.03 -0.14 -3.15
C VAL A 118 -5.81 0.71 -4.39
N LEU A 119 -6.82 1.48 -4.80
CA LEU A 119 -6.80 2.34 -5.98
C LEU A 119 -5.67 3.41 -5.97
N PRO A 120 -5.36 4.08 -4.85
CA PRO A 120 -4.45 5.24 -4.89
C PRO A 120 -3.06 4.93 -5.41
N TYR A 121 -2.49 5.88 -6.14
CA TYR A 121 -1.13 5.82 -6.69
C TYR A 121 -0.04 6.12 -5.64
N ALA A 122 -0.43 6.64 -4.48
CA ALA A 122 0.45 6.99 -3.37
C ALA A 122 -0.15 6.54 -2.02
N LEU A 123 0.68 6.53 -0.98
CA LEU A 123 0.37 6.08 0.36
C LEU A 123 0.35 7.26 1.36
N VAL A 124 1.28 8.20 1.20
CA VAL A 124 1.42 9.46 1.95
C VAL A 124 1.93 10.56 0.98
N ASN A 125 2.92 11.37 1.37
CA ASN A 125 3.54 12.39 0.51
C ASN A 125 4.82 11.92 -0.22
N GLU A 126 5.03 10.61 -0.38
CA GLU A 126 6.23 10.06 -1.04
C GLU A 126 6.34 10.40 -2.53
N PRO A 127 7.53 10.48 -3.13
CA PRO A 127 7.70 10.68 -4.56
C PRO A 127 6.82 9.76 -5.43
N ARG A 128 6.25 10.33 -6.51
CA ARG A 128 5.20 9.70 -7.31
C ARG A 128 5.90 8.81 -8.32
N THR A 129 5.88 7.52 -8.07
CA THR A 129 6.60 6.54 -8.89
C THR A 129 5.67 5.49 -9.45
N ASN A 130 5.99 4.97 -10.64
CA ASN A 130 5.18 3.95 -11.31
C ASN A 130 5.48 2.55 -10.73
N TRP A 131 5.20 2.34 -9.44
CA TRP A 131 5.56 1.12 -8.70
C TRP A 131 4.67 -0.08 -9.04
N ARG A 132 3.39 0.14 -9.35
CA ARG A 132 2.38 -0.93 -9.46
C ARG A 132 2.72 -1.99 -10.53
N PRO A 133 3.13 -1.64 -11.76
CA PRO A 133 3.46 -2.65 -12.77
C PRO A 133 4.62 -3.56 -12.34
N LEU A 134 5.67 -2.99 -11.73
CA LEU A 134 6.82 -3.76 -11.26
C LEU A 134 6.42 -4.74 -10.16
N LEU A 135 5.71 -4.24 -9.14
CA LEU A 135 5.31 -5.07 -7.99
C LEU A 135 4.34 -6.18 -8.41
N LEU A 136 3.36 -5.85 -9.24
CA LEU A 136 2.38 -6.82 -9.73
C LEU A 136 3.06 -7.94 -10.54
N ALA A 137 3.94 -7.59 -11.48
CA ALA A 137 4.67 -8.58 -12.28
C ALA A 137 5.59 -9.47 -11.44
N ALA A 138 6.25 -8.90 -10.43
CA ALA A 138 7.18 -9.64 -9.57
C ALA A 138 6.47 -10.54 -8.55
N LEU A 139 5.30 -10.15 -8.06
CA LEU A 139 4.64 -10.79 -6.93
C LEU A 139 3.53 -11.77 -7.34
N THR A 140 2.89 -11.60 -8.51
CA THR A 140 1.88 -12.56 -9.02
C THR A 140 2.41 -14.00 -9.04
N PRO A 141 3.63 -14.28 -9.56
CA PRO A 141 4.15 -15.65 -9.56
C PRO A 141 4.33 -16.23 -8.15
N LEU A 142 4.55 -15.40 -7.13
CA LEU A 142 4.70 -15.86 -5.75
C LEU A 142 3.35 -16.28 -5.16
N VAL A 143 2.31 -15.44 -5.31
CA VAL A 143 0.98 -15.78 -4.79
C VAL A 143 0.37 -16.98 -5.50
N GLU A 144 0.67 -17.18 -6.79
CA GLU A 144 0.29 -18.40 -7.52
C GLU A 144 1.09 -19.62 -7.04
N LYS A 145 2.41 -19.51 -6.94
CA LYS A 145 3.30 -20.59 -6.48
C LYS A 145 2.91 -21.12 -5.10
N TYR A 146 2.52 -20.23 -4.19
CA TYR A 146 2.15 -20.57 -2.83
C TYR A 146 0.65 -20.75 -2.64
N GLY A 147 -0.17 -20.65 -3.70
CA GLY A 147 -1.60 -20.91 -3.66
C GLY A 147 -2.37 -19.98 -2.74
N ALA A 148 -2.12 -18.68 -2.82
CA ALA A 148 -2.85 -17.70 -2.01
C ALA A 148 -4.35 -17.76 -2.29
N GLU A 149 -5.18 -17.72 -1.24
CA GLU A 149 -6.63 -17.68 -1.38
C GLU A 149 -7.25 -16.47 -0.70
N THR A 150 -6.60 -15.97 0.34
CA THR A 150 -7.08 -14.89 1.20
C THR A 150 -6.11 -13.72 1.27
N ALA A 151 -6.59 -12.58 1.79
CA ALA A 151 -5.72 -11.44 2.09
C ALA A 151 -4.59 -11.80 3.08
N ASP A 152 -4.85 -12.73 4.00
CA ASP A 152 -3.87 -13.21 4.98
C ASP A 152 -2.74 -14.00 4.30
N ASP A 153 -3.08 -14.87 3.34
CA ASP A 153 -2.10 -15.64 2.58
C ASP A 153 -1.21 -14.70 1.78
N VAL A 154 -1.81 -13.73 1.08
CA VAL A 154 -1.08 -12.72 0.32
C VAL A 154 -0.15 -11.93 1.24
N ALA A 155 -0.63 -11.47 2.40
CA ALA A 155 0.19 -10.76 3.36
C ALA A 155 1.38 -11.59 3.87
N SER A 156 1.14 -12.87 4.22
CA SER A 156 2.18 -13.80 4.66
C SER A 156 3.23 -14.08 3.57
N ILE A 157 2.78 -14.30 2.33
CA ILE A 157 3.66 -14.56 1.18
C ILE A 157 4.49 -13.33 0.85
N VAL A 158 3.84 -12.18 0.68
CA VAL A 158 4.51 -10.93 0.28
C VAL A 158 5.49 -10.48 1.36
N ASN A 159 5.13 -10.58 2.64
CA ASN A 159 6.04 -10.18 3.72
C ASN A 159 7.21 -11.17 3.90
N GLY A 160 7.06 -12.43 3.45
CA GLY A 160 8.09 -13.46 3.54
C GLY A 160 7.99 -14.38 4.76
N TYR A 161 6.84 -14.42 5.43
CA TYR A 161 6.58 -15.40 6.49
C TYR A 161 6.32 -16.81 5.93
N THR A 162 5.74 -16.91 4.73
CA THR A 162 5.61 -18.19 4.03
C THR A 162 6.97 -18.72 3.59
N ASN A 163 7.81 -17.86 3.01
CA ASN A 163 9.19 -18.16 2.66
C ASN A 163 10.03 -16.88 2.55
N SER A 164 11.00 -16.70 3.45
CA SER A 164 11.82 -15.49 3.49
C SER A 164 12.74 -15.27 2.27
N SER A 165 12.97 -16.31 1.46
CA SER A 165 13.74 -16.22 0.21
C SER A 165 12.88 -15.83 -0.99
N ASP A 166 11.56 -15.95 -0.89
CA ASP A 166 10.59 -15.65 -1.94
C ASP A 166 9.58 -14.62 -1.42
N SER A 167 9.99 -13.36 -1.35
CA SER A 167 9.18 -12.26 -0.80
C SER A 167 9.47 -10.95 -1.54
N VAL A 168 8.68 -9.90 -1.28
CA VAL A 168 8.94 -8.57 -1.85
C VAL A 168 10.37 -8.07 -1.56
N TRP A 169 10.96 -8.53 -0.46
CA TRP A 169 12.30 -8.14 -0.01
C TRP A 169 13.43 -8.78 -0.81
N THR A 170 13.15 -9.85 -1.56
CA THR A 170 14.19 -10.66 -2.23
C THR A 170 14.00 -10.76 -3.75
N VAL A 171 12.78 -10.57 -4.26
CA VAL A 171 12.50 -10.77 -5.70
C VAL A 171 12.66 -9.53 -6.57
N LEU A 172 12.75 -8.34 -5.96
CA LEU A 172 12.81 -7.07 -6.70
C LEU A 172 14.24 -6.67 -7.13
N THR A 173 15.26 -7.21 -6.46
CA THR A 173 16.67 -6.84 -6.65
C THR A 173 17.59 -8.05 -6.49
N SER A 174 18.82 -7.95 -7.00
CA SER A 174 19.83 -9.02 -6.86
C SER A 174 20.31 -9.24 -5.43
N ALA A 175 20.13 -8.25 -4.55
CA ALA A 175 20.40 -8.34 -3.12
C ALA A 175 19.10 -8.16 -2.32
N LYS A 176 19.05 -8.73 -1.12
CA LYS A 176 17.90 -8.58 -0.21
C LYS A 176 17.78 -7.13 0.27
N ILE A 177 16.58 -6.57 0.24
CA ILE A 177 16.25 -5.28 0.84
C ILE A 177 16.35 -5.38 2.36
N THR A 178 17.03 -4.42 2.98
CA THR A 178 17.32 -4.42 4.43
C THR A 178 16.75 -3.21 5.16
N PHE A 179 16.58 -3.32 6.46
CA PHE A 179 16.25 -2.16 7.28
C PHE A 179 17.49 -1.32 7.57
N LYS A 180 17.34 -0.01 7.42
CA LYS A 180 18.31 1.00 7.82
C LYS A 180 17.55 2.20 8.39
N SER A 181 17.79 2.53 9.66
CA SER A 181 17.10 3.65 10.32
C SER A 181 17.44 5.01 9.70
N SER A 182 16.64 6.03 10.00
CA SER A 182 16.88 7.43 9.64
C SER A 182 17.09 7.69 8.15
N GLN A 183 16.22 7.10 7.31
CA GLN A 183 16.26 7.30 5.85
C GLN A 183 15.10 8.16 5.34
N THR A 184 14.04 8.39 6.11
CA THR A 184 12.93 9.29 5.73
C THR A 184 13.35 10.76 5.91
N PRO A 185 13.06 11.69 4.99
CA PRO A 185 12.30 11.52 3.74
C PRO A 185 13.18 11.25 2.49
N LEU A 186 14.45 10.86 2.65
CA LEU A 186 15.33 10.63 1.50
C LEU A 186 15.00 9.34 0.74
N ILE A 187 14.63 8.27 1.44
CA ILE A 187 14.33 6.95 0.87
C ILE A 187 13.07 6.41 1.56
N PHE A 188 11.91 6.63 0.94
CA PHE A 188 10.62 6.22 1.50
C PHE A 188 9.51 5.92 0.47
N ASP A 189 9.67 6.28 -0.81
CA ASP A 189 8.79 5.73 -1.85
C ASP A 189 9.21 4.30 -2.28
N PRO A 190 8.28 3.47 -2.76
CA PRO A 190 8.55 2.07 -3.09
C PRO A 190 9.74 1.86 -4.03
N LEU A 191 9.87 2.66 -5.10
CA LEU A 191 10.94 2.47 -6.08
C LEU A 191 12.30 2.98 -5.59
N SER A 192 12.34 4.01 -4.73
CA SER A 192 13.58 4.36 -4.05
C SER A 192 14.05 3.24 -3.12
N VAL A 193 13.14 2.58 -2.38
CA VAL A 193 13.52 1.43 -1.54
C VAL A 193 14.15 0.31 -2.37
N VAL A 194 13.54 0.00 -3.53
CA VAL A 194 14.09 -0.97 -4.49
C VAL A 194 15.45 -0.52 -5.00
N ALA A 195 15.59 0.74 -5.44
CA ALA A 195 16.83 1.24 -6.04
C ALA A 195 18.01 1.27 -5.05
N PHE A 196 17.77 1.64 -3.79
CA PHE A 196 18.81 1.73 -2.78
C PHE A 196 19.05 0.41 -2.03
N GLY A 197 18.08 -0.51 -2.02
CA GLY A 197 18.18 -1.80 -1.33
C GLY A 197 18.04 -1.71 0.19
N TYR A 198 17.60 -0.57 0.71
CA TYR A 198 17.32 -0.39 2.13
C TYR A 198 16.38 0.78 2.39
N ALA A 199 15.68 0.75 3.52
CA ALA A 199 14.89 1.87 4.00
C ALA A 199 14.66 1.82 5.52
N SER A 200 14.17 2.93 6.08
CA SER A 200 13.70 2.97 7.47
C SER A 200 12.26 2.50 7.60
N CYS A 201 11.68 2.53 8.81
CA CYS A 201 10.35 1.98 9.09
C CYS A 201 9.26 2.53 8.15
N THR A 202 9.32 3.82 7.79
CA THR A 202 8.42 4.42 6.80
C THR A 202 8.55 3.78 5.42
N GLY A 203 9.77 3.67 4.89
CA GLY A 203 9.99 3.19 3.52
C GLY A 203 9.74 1.68 3.37
N VAL A 204 10.11 0.86 4.36
CA VAL A 204 9.73 -0.56 4.32
C VAL A 204 8.22 -0.75 4.45
N SER A 205 7.54 0.06 5.27
CA SER A 205 6.08 0.05 5.35
C SER A 205 5.43 0.49 4.04
N ALA A 206 5.98 1.51 3.39
CA ALA A 206 5.48 2.00 2.11
C ALA A 206 5.64 0.95 1.00
N LEU A 207 6.82 0.32 0.87
CA LEU A 207 7.01 -0.76 -0.11
C LEU A 207 6.10 -1.96 0.17
N PHE A 208 5.94 -2.35 1.43
CA PHE A 208 5.08 -3.47 1.79
C PHE A 208 3.60 -3.19 1.50
N ALA A 209 3.09 -2.03 1.91
CA ALA A 209 1.72 -1.63 1.61
C ALA A 209 1.49 -1.50 0.10
N ALA A 210 2.42 -0.91 -0.66
CA ALA A 210 2.34 -0.83 -2.12
C ALA A 210 2.32 -2.22 -2.77
N ALA A 211 3.10 -3.17 -2.26
CA ALA A 211 3.11 -4.55 -2.73
C ALA A 211 1.76 -5.24 -2.53
N LEU A 212 1.16 -5.10 -1.35
CA LEU A 212 -0.19 -5.62 -1.07
C LEU A 212 -1.25 -4.97 -1.97
N ARG A 213 -1.21 -3.64 -2.11
CA ARG A 213 -2.10 -2.87 -2.99
C ARG A 213 -1.98 -3.30 -4.46
N SER A 214 -0.76 -3.63 -4.90
CA SER A 214 -0.52 -4.11 -6.27
C SER A 214 -1.25 -5.43 -6.55
N LEU A 215 -1.46 -6.26 -5.52
CA LEU A 215 -2.20 -7.53 -5.58
C LEU A 215 -3.66 -7.40 -5.14
N GLY A 216 -4.17 -6.18 -4.94
CA GLY A 216 -5.57 -5.93 -4.63
C GLY A 216 -5.94 -6.13 -3.16
N VAL A 217 -4.96 -6.30 -2.26
CA VAL A 217 -5.18 -6.34 -0.82
C VAL A 217 -5.14 -4.92 -0.26
N PRO A 218 -6.21 -4.44 0.41
CA PRO A 218 -6.22 -3.10 0.98
C PRO A 218 -5.23 -3.01 2.13
N ALA A 219 -4.32 -2.04 2.03
CA ALA A 219 -3.28 -1.80 3.02
C ALA A 219 -3.03 -0.31 3.16
N ARG A 220 -2.59 0.13 4.34
CA ARG A 220 -2.22 1.52 4.59
C ARG A 220 -1.08 1.65 5.57
N VAL A 221 -0.30 2.73 5.44
CA VAL A 221 0.72 3.07 6.42
C VAL A 221 0.03 3.56 7.68
N ALA A 222 0.39 2.96 8.81
CA ALA A 222 -0.03 3.40 10.13
C ALA A 222 1.20 3.72 10.97
N GLY A 223 1.03 4.52 12.01
CA GLY A 223 2.16 4.87 12.85
C GLY A 223 1.84 5.84 13.95
N THR A 224 2.86 6.05 14.78
CA THR A 224 2.91 7.15 15.73
C THR A 224 3.94 8.18 15.27
N PRO A 225 3.62 9.49 15.33
CA PRO A 225 4.60 10.54 15.10
C PRO A 225 5.58 10.70 16.28
N ALA A 226 5.22 10.23 17.47
CA ALA A 226 5.99 10.43 18.70
C ALA A 226 5.62 9.38 19.76
N TRP A 227 6.61 8.59 20.18
CA TRP A 227 6.44 7.67 21.30
C TRP A 227 6.20 8.42 22.61
N ASN A 228 5.18 7.99 23.35
CA ASN A 228 4.76 8.57 24.61
C ASN A 228 4.45 10.07 24.55
N GLY A 229 4.00 10.55 23.40
CA GLY A 229 3.71 11.97 23.18
C GLY A 229 4.96 12.87 23.18
N ASN A 230 6.16 12.30 23.10
CA ASN A 230 7.42 13.03 23.11
C ASN A 230 8.18 12.79 21.79
N VAL A 231 8.38 13.86 21.02
CA VAL A 231 9.07 13.83 19.72
C VAL A 231 10.51 13.33 19.82
N GLU A 232 11.18 13.54 20.96
CA GLU A 232 12.54 13.06 21.21
C GLU A 232 12.63 11.54 21.32
N ASN A 233 11.51 10.87 21.59
CA ASN A 233 11.46 9.41 21.62
C ASN A 233 11.34 8.80 20.21
N GLY A 234 11.18 9.64 19.17
CA GLY A 234 11.10 9.23 17.77
C GLY A 234 9.69 8.80 17.33
N ASN A 235 9.57 8.59 16.01
CA ASN A 235 8.36 8.08 15.36
C ASN A 235 8.51 6.59 15.01
N HIS A 236 7.42 5.98 14.58
CA HIS A 236 7.46 4.64 14.02
C HIS A 236 6.28 4.39 13.07
N ASN A 237 6.54 3.67 11.98
CA ASN A 237 5.52 3.25 11.01
C ASN A 237 5.51 1.74 10.82
N TRP A 238 4.31 1.22 10.60
CA TRP A 238 3.99 -0.16 10.23
C TRP A 238 2.83 -0.16 9.23
N VAL A 239 2.23 -1.32 8.96
CA VAL A 239 1.14 -1.46 7.98
C VAL A 239 -0.12 -1.98 8.66
N GLU A 240 -1.26 -1.35 8.35
CA GLU A 240 -2.60 -1.94 8.57
C GLU A 240 -3.06 -2.63 7.29
N ILE A 241 -3.66 -3.82 7.42
CA ILE A 241 -4.14 -4.68 6.32
C ILE A 241 -5.62 -5.02 6.57
N TRP A 242 -6.45 -4.85 5.55
CA TRP A 242 -7.85 -5.25 5.59
C TRP A 242 -7.98 -6.74 5.26
N ARG A 243 -8.52 -7.51 6.21
CA ARG A 243 -8.59 -8.99 6.14
C ARG A 243 -9.97 -9.52 5.77
N GLY A 244 -10.82 -8.66 5.21
CA GLY A 244 -12.22 -8.95 4.89
C GLY A 244 -13.17 -8.48 5.99
N GLN A 245 -14.47 -8.51 5.69
CA GLN A 245 -15.51 -7.89 6.51
C GLN A 245 -15.64 -8.51 7.91
N ASP A 246 -15.38 -9.82 8.05
CA ASP A 246 -15.48 -10.53 9.32
C ASP A 246 -14.30 -10.24 10.27
N LYS A 247 -13.12 -9.93 9.70
CA LYS A 247 -11.87 -9.71 10.47
C LYS A 247 -11.49 -8.23 10.60
N GLY A 248 -11.91 -7.40 9.67
CA GLY A 248 -11.59 -5.98 9.64
C GLY A 248 -10.11 -5.67 9.40
N TRP A 249 -9.66 -4.55 9.95
CA TRP A 249 -8.26 -4.10 9.88
C TRP A 249 -7.42 -4.78 10.97
N SER A 250 -6.32 -5.41 10.59
CA SER A 250 -5.24 -5.82 11.51
C SER A 250 -3.95 -5.10 11.16
N PHE A 251 -2.93 -5.18 12.00
CA PHE A 251 -1.65 -4.49 11.80
C PHE A 251 -0.48 -5.45 11.90
N ILE A 252 0.62 -5.11 11.23
CA ILE A 252 1.84 -5.90 11.20
C ILE A 252 3.04 -5.04 10.78
N GLU A 253 4.23 -5.43 11.19
CA GLU A 253 5.48 -4.84 10.73
C GLU A 253 6.00 -5.52 9.46
N ALA A 254 6.62 -4.72 8.59
CA ALA A 254 7.35 -5.26 7.45
C ALA A 254 8.56 -6.08 7.92
N LEU A 255 8.77 -7.26 7.34
CA LEU A 255 9.75 -8.25 7.79
C LEU A 255 11.17 -7.70 8.04
N PRO A 256 11.73 -6.78 7.22
CA PRO A 256 13.05 -6.22 7.48
C PRO A 256 13.14 -5.42 8.79
N ALA A 257 12.04 -4.84 9.27
CA ALA A 257 11.99 -4.03 10.49
C ALA A 257 11.57 -4.82 11.73
N GLY A 258 10.73 -5.86 11.58
CA GLY A 258 10.30 -6.77 12.65
C GLY A 258 9.97 -8.16 12.11
N GLY A 259 10.14 -9.20 12.91
CA GLY A 259 9.96 -10.59 12.46
C GLY A 259 9.35 -11.49 13.53
N GLY A 260 8.71 -12.58 13.08
CA GLY A 260 8.00 -13.51 13.96
C GLY A 260 6.58 -13.08 14.34
N GLU A 261 5.99 -12.17 13.57
CA GLU A 261 4.65 -11.63 13.83
C GLU A 261 3.56 -12.41 13.07
N THR A 262 2.35 -12.37 13.61
CA THR A 262 1.13 -12.92 13.00
C THR A 262 0.09 -11.82 12.87
N LEU A 263 -0.90 -11.98 11.98
CA LEU A 263 -1.98 -11.00 11.87
C LEU A 263 -3.01 -11.08 13.00
N ASP A 264 -3.08 -12.23 13.71
CA ASP A 264 -4.11 -12.51 14.71
C ASP A 264 -3.71 -12.16 16.14
N ASN A 265 -2.41 -12.10 16.45
CA ASN A 265 -1.94 -11.81 17.79
C ASN A 265 -1.31 -10.40 17.84
N PRO A 266 -1.94 -9.39 18.45
CA PRO A 266 -1.33 -8.06 18.57
C PRO A 266 -0.05 -8.07 19.43
N CYS A 267 0.08 -9.00 20.38
CA CYS A 267 1.17 -9.02 21.36
C CYS A 267 2.50 -9.59 20.82
N ASP A 268 2.52 -10.11 19.59
CA ASP A 268 3.77 -10.57 18.96
C ASP A 268 4.55 -9.42 18.26
N LYS A 269 3.98 -8.22 18.21
CA LYS A 269 4.65 -7.03 17.69
C LYS A 269 5.40 -6.31 18.79
N TRP A 270 6.70 -6.10 18.61
CA TRP A 270 7.56 -5.50 19.65
C TRP A 270 7.12 -4.09 20.09
N PHE A 271 6.39 -3.37 19.24
CA PHE A 271 5.85 -2.05 19.53
C PHE A 271 4.49 -2.08 20.24
N CYS A 272 3.77 -3.20 20.19
CA CYS A 272 2.44 -3.35 20.79
C CYS A 272 2.56 -3.82 22.23
N SER A 273 2.56 -2.86 23.16
CA SER A 273 2.62 -3.12 24.61
C SER A 273 1.88 -2.03 25.38
N ALA A 274 1.50 -2.32 26.61
CA ALA A 274 0.87 -1.33 27.49
C ALA A 274 1.74 -0.07 27.68
N ALA A 275 3.07 -0.24 27.77
CA ALA A 275 4.01 0.86 27.98
C ALA A 275 4.11 1.82 26.77
N LYS A 276 3.98 1.30 25.54
CA LYS A 276 4.13 2.09 24.31
C LYS A 276 2.81 2.56 23.72
N LEU A 277 1.76 1.74 23.82
CA LEU A 277 0.48 1.96 23.15
C LEU A 277 -0.72 1.79 24.07
N GLY A 278 -0.53 1.51 25.36
CA GLY A 278 -1.62 1.43 26.33
C GLY A 278 -2.22 2.80 26.68
N PRO A 279 -3.34 2.81 27.44
CA PRO A 279 -4.10 4.02 27.78
C PRO A 279 -3.26 5.16 28.37
N ASP A 280 -2.28 4.81 29.22
CA ASP A 280 -1.43 5.78 29.92
C ASP A 280 -0.14 6.13 29.17
N SER A 281 0.07 5.54 27.98
CA SER A 281 1.32 5.74 27.24
C SER A 281 1.49 7.18 26.75
N GLY A 282 0.39 7.89 26.45
CA GLY A 282 0.41 9.19 25.78
C GLY A 282 0.70 9.12 24.27
N THR A 283 0.95 7.92 23.73
CA THR A 283 1.19 7.73 22.29
C THR A 283 -0.11 7.84 21.51
N GLN A 284 -0.08 8.62 20.43
CA GLN A 284 -1.18 8.68 19.46
C GLN A 284 -0.84 7.85 18.23
N VAL A 285 -1.85 7.22 17.64
CA VAL A 285 -1.69 6.41 16.43
C VAL A 285 -2.65 6.88 15.36
N PHE A 286 -2.12 6.98 14.14
CA PHE A 286 -2.86 7.36 12.96
C PHE A 286 -2.64 6.34 11.85
N ALA A 287 -3.60 6.22 10.93
CA ALA A 287 -3.43 5.50 9.69
C ALA A 287 -3.75 6.41 8.50
N ALA A 288 -2.88 6.41 7.50
CA ALA A 288 -3.04 7.23 6.31
C ALA A 288 -4.20 6.71 5.46
N HIS A 289 -4.92 7.61 4.83
CA HIS A 289 -5.92 7.27 3.82
C HIS A 289 -5.94 8.34 2.73
N PHE A 290 -6.68 8.12 1.64
CA PHE A 290 -6.61 8.99 0.45
C PHE A 290 -7.85 9.88 0.29
N ASP A 291 -9.00 9.42 0.78
CA ASP A 291 -10.25 10.20 0.75
C ASP A 291 -10.12 11.53 1.52
N GLN A 292 -10.14 12.64 0.80
CA GLN A 292 -10.02 14.00 1.33
C GLN A 292 -11.32 14.46 2.01
N GLU A 293 -12.47 13.96 1.58
CA GLU A 293 -13.80 14.41 2.05
C GLU A 293 -14.34 13.54 3.18
N GLY A 294 -14.15 12.22 3.13
CA GLY A 294 -14.64 11.27 4.13
C GLY A 294 -13.94 11.34 5.49
N GLY A 295 -12.83 12.07 5.58
CA GLY A 295 -11.93 12.11 6.72
C GLY A 295 -12.11 13.28 7.71
N ARG A 296 -13.16 14.12 7.63
CA ARG A 296 -13.42 15.24 8.59
C ARG A 296 -12.15 15.96 9.14
N GLY A 297 -11.18 16.26 8.28
CA GLY A 297 -10.11 17.23 8.56
C GLY A 297 -9.03 16.86 9.58
N LEU A 298 -8.74 15.57 9.83
CA LEU A 298 -7.53 15.20 10.59
C LEU A 298 -6.40 14.79 9.63
N PRO A 299 -5.23 15.43 9.68
CA PRO A 299 -4.09 15.02 8.89
C PRO A 299 -3.40 13.80 9.52
N TYR A 300 -2.83 12.94 8.68
CA TYR A 300 -1.87 11.94 9.11
C TYR A 300 -0.56 12.64 9.49
N PRO A 301 -0.10 12.58 10.75
CA PRO A 301 1.09 13.32 11.17
C PRO A 301 2.36 12.77 10.53
N LEU A 302 2.95 13.54 9.62
CA LEU A 302 4.20 13.20 8.95
C LEU A 302 5.38 13.72 9.78
N ALA A 303 6.10 12.82 10.44
CA ALA A 303 7.22 13.20 11.31
C ALA A 303 8.38 13.93 10.59
N TRP A 304 8.44 13.82 9.26
CA TRP A 304 9.42 14.50 8.40
C TRP A 304 8.88 15.76 7.71
N ASP A 305 7.57 16.00 7.78
CA ASP A 305 6.88 17.11 7.15
C ASP A 305 5.71 17.56 8.04
N PRO A 306 6.00 18.05 9.27
CA PRO A 306 5.00 18.19 10.34
C PRO A 306 3.95 19.27 10.08
N GLU A 307 4.19 20.16 9.12
CA GLU A 307 3.25 21.23 8.74
C GLU A 307 2.29 20.81 7.63
N ASN A 308 2.44 19.59 7.09
CA ASN A 308 1.61 19.10 6.01
C ASN A 308 0.27 18.58 6.54
N ASP A 309 -0.80 19.24 6.11
CA ASP A 309 -2.18 18.92 6.46
C ASP A 309 -2.97 18.26 5.32
N GLN A 310 -2.30 17.94 4.21
CA GLN A 310 -2.91 17.48 2.96
C GLN A 310 -2.92 15.96 2.80
N VAL A 311 -2.25 15.22 3.69
CA VAL A 311 -2.35 13.76 3.78
C VAL A 311 -3.43 13.40 4.81
N PRO A 312 -4.59 12.87 4.40
CA PRO A 312 -5.65 12.52 5.33
C PRO A 312 -5.25 11.40 6.30
N GLY A 313 -5.69 11.50 7.55
CA GLY A 313 -5.38 10.55 8.61
C GLY A 313 -6.60 10.13 9.41
N ILE A 314 -6.69 8.83 9.71
CA ILE A 314 -7.67 8.27 10.63
C ILE A 314 -7.01 8.11 11.99
N ASN A 315 -7.57 8.70 13.05
CA ASN A 315 -7.11 8.47 14.41
C ASN A 315 -7.46 7.03 14.84
N ARG A 316 -6.43 6.22 15.07
CA ARG A 316 -6.51 4.81 15.47
C ARG A 316 -6.11 4.60 16.93
N THR A 317 -5.82 5.66 17.69
CA THR A 317 -5.28 5.60 19.06
C THR A 317 -6.11 4.68 19.96
N ALA A 318 -7.43 4.82 19.98
CA ALA A 318 -8.31 4.00 20.83
C ALA A 318 -8.22 2.50 20.49
N TYR A 319 -8.14 2.16 19.19
CA TYR A 319 -7.98 0.78 18.74
C TYR A 319 -6.66 0.17 19.24
N TYR A 320 -5.56 0.91 19.17
CA TYR A 320 -4.26 0.43 19.65
C TYR A 320 -4.19 0.36 21.19
N MET A 321 -4.85 1.28 21.91
CA MET A 321 -4.96 1.19 23.37
C MET A 321 -5.65 -0.08 23.83
N GLU A 322 -6.72 -0.46 23.14
CA GLU A 322 -7.43 -1.72 23.40
C GLU A 322 -6.59 -2.94 23.01
N ALA A 323 -6.08 -2.97 21.78
CA ALA A 323 -5.36 -4.13 21.25
C ALA A 323 -4.01 -4.38 21.96
N CYS A 324 -3.28 -3.34 22.34
CA CYS A 324 -1.94 -3.43 22.91
C CYS A 324 -1.89 -3.29 24.44
N GLY A 325 -2.98 -2.84 25.07
CA GLY A 325 -3.03 -2.60 26.52
C GLY A 325 -2.85 -3.87 27.36
N GLY A 326 -3.13 -5.04 26.80
CA GLY A 326 -3.04 -6.34 27.49
C GLY A 326 -1.78 -7.18 27.24
N CYS A 327 -0.81 -6.68 26.48
CA CYS A 327 0.31 -7.47 25.94
C CYS A 327 1.55 -7.62 26.86
#